data_AF-A0A956KJK5-F1
#
_entry.id   AF-A0A956KJK5-F1
#
_cell.length_a   1.000
_cell.length_b   1.000
_cell.length_c   1.000
_cell.angle_alpha   90.00
_cell.angle_beta   90.00
_cell.angle_gamma   90.00
#
_symmetry.space_group_name_H-M   'P 1'
#
loop_
_entity.id
_entity.type
_entity.pdbx_description
1 polymer ?
#
loop_
_entity_poly.entity_id
_entity_poly.type
_entity_poly.pdbx_seq_one_letter_code
_entity_poly.pdbx_strand_id
1 'polypeptide(L)' 'MHLEDGVVDVDPHLTVLDFLRDRGLIGSKEGCAEGECGACAVVLVRPEEGRSRYVAVNSCLTLVGSVLGGELLTVEG' A
#
# COMPACT_ATOMS: atom_id res chain seq x y z
N MET A 1 8.51 -2.72 0.07
CA MET A 1 8.47 -2.60 -1.42
C MET A 1 8.66 -1.14 -1.82
N HIS A 2 9.70 -0.82 -2.61
CA HIS A 2 9.93 0.53 -3.13
C HIS A 2 9.04 0.78 -4.36
N LEU A 3 8.21 1.82 -4.33
CA LEU A 3 7.23 2.13 -5.38
C LEU A 3 7.82 3.01 -6.50
N GLU A 4 9.08 2.75 -6.87
CA GLU A 4 9.84 3.50 -7.88
C GLU A 4 10.19 2.64 -9.11
N ASP A 5 10.33 1.32 -8.96
CA ASP A 5 10.89 0.44 -10.01
C ASP A 5 9.86 -0.36 -10.85
N GLY A 6 8.55 -0.12 -10.72
CA GLY A 6 7.53 -1.00 -11.34
C GLY A 6 6.17 -0.39 -11.65
N VAL A 7 6.07 0.95 -11.68
CA VAL A 7 4.78 1.67 -11.81
C VAL A 7 4.53 2.19 -13.22
N VAL A 8 5.45 1.99 -14.17
CA VAL A 8 5.35 2.56 -15.53
C VAL A 8 4.16 2.01 -16.34
N ASP A 9 3.46 0.98 -15.83
CA ASP A 9 2.25 0.39 -16.44
C ASP A 9 1.20 -0.03 -15.38
N VAL A 10 1.02 0.79 -14.33
CA VAL A 10 0.04 0.51 -13.26
C VAL A 10 -1.01 1.60 -13.23
N ASP A 11 -2.29 1.19 -13.26
CA ASP A 11 -3.42 2.12 -13.10
C ASP A 11 -3.31 2.83 -11.73
N PRO A 12 -3.16 4.17 -11.69
CA PRO A 12 -3.07 4.91 -10.43
C PRO A 12 -4.36 4.85 -9.60
N HIS A 13 -5.50 4.45 -10.21
CA HIS A 13 -6.79 4.26 -9.55
C HIS A 13 -6.98 2.84 -8.98
N LEU A 14 -6.02 1.93 -9.18
CA LEU A 14 -6.04 0.64 -8.51
C LEU A 14 -5.88 0.84 -7.00
N THR A 15 -6.61 0.06 -6.20
CA THR A 15 -6.39 0.06 -4.75
C THR A 15 -5.02 -0.57 -4.45
N VAL A 16 -4.39 -0.15 -3.36
CA VAL A 16 -3.14 -0.78 -2.90
C VAL A 16 -3.37 -2.26 -2.59
N LEU A 17 -4.55 -2.63 -2.08
CA LEU A 17 -4.88 -4.02 -1.81
C LEU A 17 -4.85 -4.87 -3.09
N ASP A 18 -5.52 -4.42 -4.15
CA ASP A 18 -5.55 -5.14 -5.43
C ASP A 18 -4.17 -5.19 -6.06
N PHE A 19 -3.45 -4.07 -6.03
CA PHE A 19 -2.08 -3.98 -6.53
C PHE A 19 -1.13 -5.02 -5.91
N LEU A 20 -1.21 -5.21 -4.60
CA LEU A 20 -0.40 -6.18 -3.85
C LEU A 20 -0.80 -7.62 -4.22
N ARG A 21 -2.11 -7.89 -4.27
CA ARG A 21 -2.64 -9.23 -4.54
C ARG A 21 -2.34 -9.69 -5.97
N ASP A 22 -2.42 -8.80 -6.95
CA ASP A 22 -2.03 -9.07 -8.34
C ASP A 22 -0.55 -9.45 -8.49
N ARG A 23 0.28 -9.07 -7.52
CA ARG A 23 1.71 -9.41 -7.43
C ARG A 23 1.99 -10.62 -6.53
N GLY A 24 0.95 -11.31 -6.06
CA GLY A 24 1.07 -12.47 -5.17
C GLY A 24 1.38 -12.11 -3.70
N LEU A 25 1.39 -10.83 -3.35
CA LEU A 25 1.50 -10.35 -1.97
C LEU A 25 0.09 -10.36 -1.35
N ILE A 26 -0.33 -11.56 -0.95
CA ILE A 26 -1.71 -11.86 -0.51
C ILE A 26 -1.90 -11.81 1.01
N GLY A 27 -0.90 -11.36 1.76
CA GLY A 27 -0.88 -11.32 3.21
C GLY A 27 -1.93 -10.38 3.79
N SER A 28 -2.00 -9.14 3.30
CA SER A 28 -3.09 -8.21 3.57
C SER A 28 -4.40 -8.71 2.94
N LYS A 29 -5.52 -8.63 3.67
CA LYS A 29 -6.77 -9.28 3.29
C LYS A 29 -7.86 -8.29 2.92
N GLU A 30 -8.71 -8.68 1.97
CA GLU A 30 -10.01 -8.06 1.80
C GLU A 30 -10.93 -8.54 2.93
N GLY A 31 -11.51 -7.59 3.67
CA GLY A 31 -12.47 -7.84 4.74
C GLY A 31 -13.79 -7.12 4.46
N CYS A 32 -13.92 -5.88 4.95
CA CYS A 32 -15.11 -5.05 4.73
C CYS A 32 -15.07 -4.18 3.47
N ALA A 33 -13.88 -3.95 2.89
CA ALA A 33 -13.66 -3.03 1.76
C ALA A 33 -14.07 -1.55 1.99
N GLU A 34 -14.38 -1.16 3.23
CA GLU A 34 -14.81 0.22 3.58
C GLU A 34 -13.95 0.87 4.69
N GLY A 35 -12.84 0.23 5.07
CA GLY A 35 -11.84 0.81 5.99
C GLY A 35 -12.08 0.61 7.49
N GLU A 36 -13.10 -0.16 7.87
CA GLU A 36 -13.49 -0.36 9.28
C GLU A 36 -12.68 -1.47 9.98
N CYS A 37 -12.51 -2.62 9.30
CA CYS A 37 -12.06 -3.86 9.96
C CYS A 37 -10.54 -4.00 10.16
N GLY A 38 -9.73 -3.18 9.47
CA GLY A 38 -8.26 -3.26 9.52
C GLY A 38 -7.61 -4.50 8.90
N ALA A 39 -8.37 -5.44 8.33
CA ALA A 39 -7.81 -6.66 7.71
C ALA A 39 -6.83 -6.38 6.54
N CYS A 40 -6.98 -5.22 5.92
CA CYS A 40 -6.16 -4.74 4.81
C CYS A 40 -5.04 -3.78 5.25
N ALA A 41 -4.75 -3.68 6.56
CA ALA A 41 -3.75 -2.73 7.06
C ALA A 41 -2.36 -2.98 6.46
N VAL A 42 -1.71 -1.90 6.05
CA VAL A 42 -0.32 -1.84 5.61
C VAL A 42 0.32 -0.58 6.18
N VAL A 43 1.65 -0.49 6.15
CA VAL A 43 2.37 0.73 6.59
C VAL A 43 2.97 1.44 5.39
N LEU A 44 2.62 2.72 5.24
CA LEU A 44 3.24 3.64 4.31
C LEU A 44 4.43 4.32 4.99
N VAL A 45 5.61 4.20 4.39
CA VAL A 45 6.84 4.85 4.82
C VAL A 45 7.16 5.99 3.87
N ARG A 46 7.39 7.18 4.44
CA ARG A 46 7.75 8.40 3.72
C ARG A 46 8.85 9.17 4.42
N PRO A 47 9.72 9.88 3.68
CA PRO A 47 10.64 10.82 4.29
C PRO A 47 9.89 12.02 4.89
N GLU A 48 10.22 12.37 6.13
CA GLU A 48 9.72 13.55 6.84
C GLU A 48 10.87 14.13 7.68
N GLU A 49 11.28 15.36 7.38
CA GLU A 49 12.31 16.11 8.14
C GLU A 49 13.61 15.33 8.42
N GLY A 50 14.10 14.58 7.43
CA GLY A 50 15.32 13.78 7.55
C GLY A 50 15.15 12.48 8.35
N ARG A 51 13.90 12.06 8.62
CA ARG A 51 13.53 10.80 9.26
C ARG A 51 12.51 10.05 8.40
N SER A 52 12.22 8.80 8.76
CA SER A 52 11.12 8.05 8.16
C SER A 52 9.86 8.20 9.00
N ARG A 53 8.77 8.66 8.38
CA ARG A 53 7.42 8.64 8.93
C ARG A 53 6.73 7.34 8.53
N TYR A 54 6.17 6.64 9.51
CA TYR A 54 5.42 5.40 9.34
C TYR A 54 3.94 5.69 9.58
N VAL A 55 3.10 5.45 8.58
CA VAL A 55 1.66 5.71 8.65
C VAL A 55 0.92 4.43 8.34
N ALA A 56 0.14 3.93 9.29
CA ALA A 56 -0.79 2.83 9.03
C ALA A 56 -1.92 3.32 8.12
N VAL A 57 -2.19 2.58 7.05
CA VAL A 57 -3.25 2.89 6.09
C VAL A 57 -4.07 1.64 5.75
N ASN A 58 -5.34 1.85 5.42
CA ASN A 58 -6.20 0.80 4.89
C ASN A 58 -5.96 0.67 3.38
N SER A 59 -5.31 -0.42 2.95
CA SER A 59 -4.98 -0.62 1.53
C SER A 59 -6.20 -0.76 0.62
N CYS A 60 -7.37 -1.15 1.15
CA CYS A 60 -8.61 -1.24 0.38
C CYS A 60 -9.20 0.13 -0.02
N LEU A 61 -8.81 1.22 0.66
CA LEU A 61 -9.24 2.59 0.33
C LEU A 61 -8.12 3.46 -0.25
N THR A 62 -6.88 2.98 -0.16
CA THR A 62 -5.71 3.73 -0.58
C THR A 62 -5.44 3.44 -2.06
N LEU A 63 -5.30 4.47 -2.88
CA LEU A 63 -5.00 4.30 -4.30
C LEU A 63 -3.48 4.21 -4.52
N VAL A 64 -3.03 3.38 -5.46
CA VAL A 64 -1.61 3.24 -5.82
C VAL A 64 -0.98 4.59 -6.16
N GLY A 65 -1.69 5.42 -6.93
CA GLY A 65 -1.21 6.75 -7.30
C GLY A 65 -0.91 7.67 -6.10
N SER A 66 -1.63 7.49 -4.99
CA SER A 66 -1.43 8.29 -3.77
C SER A 66 -0.20 7.87 -2.96
N VAL A 67 0.30 6.66 -3.22
CA VAL A 67 1.44 6.08 -2.51
C VAL A 67 2.68 5.94 -3.39
N LEU A 68 2.78 6.65 -4.51
CA LEU A 68 4.03 6.72 -5.27
C LEU A 68 5.13 7.48 -4.52
N GLY A 69 6.39 7.15 -4.80
CA GLY A 69 7.55 7.83 -4.20
C GLY A 69 7.82 7.49 -2.73
N GLY A 70 7.35 6.35 -2.25
CA GLY A 70 7.93 5.79 -1.04
C GLY A 70 7.62 4.32 -0.89
N GLU A 71 7.60 3.83 0.34
CA GLU A 71 7.65 2.40 0.59
C GLU A 71 6.38 1.89 1.28
N LEU A 72 5.92 0.72 0.85
CA LEU A 72 4.90 -0.05 1.57
C LEU A 72 5.58 -1.21 2.31
N LEU A 73 5.26 -1.32 3.60
CA LEU A 73 5.55 -2.51 4.41
C LEU A 73 4.24 -3.29 4.60
N THR A 74 4.31 -4.57 4.29
CA THR A 74 3.19 -5.50 4.40
C THR A 74 3.56 -6.62 5.38
N VAL A 75 2.67 -7.58 5.62
CA VAL A 75 2.95 -8.70 6.53
C VAL A 75 4.03 -9.64 5.99
N GLU A 76 4.26 -9.62 4.68
CA GLU A 76 5.26 -10.42 4.00
C GLU A 76 6.70 -9.98 4.28
N GLY A 77 6.91 -8.71 4.66
CA GLY A 77 8.23 -8.09 4.83
C GLY A 77 8.45 -6.91 3.89
#